data_AF-K7ZUP2-F1
#
_entry.id   AF-K7ZUP2-F1
#
_cell.length_a   1.000
_cell.length_b   1.000
_cell.length_c   1.000
_cell.angle_alpha   90.00
_cell.angle_beta   90.00
_cell.angle_gamma   90.00
#
_symmetry.space_group_name_H-M   'P 1'
#
loop_
_entity.id
_entity.type
_entity.pdbx_description
1 polymer ?
#
loop_
_entity_poly.entity_id
_entity_poly.type
_entity_poly.pdbx_seq_one_letter_code
_entity_poly.pdbx_strand_id
1 'polypeptide(L)'
;AAALGVNIDELLLSQPDSGEQGLEIAGKLIDSGAVDLVVVDSVAALVPRAEIDGDIGDSHVGLQARMMSQAMRKLSASINKT
;
A
#
# COMPACT_ATOMS: atom_id res chain seq x y z
N ALA A 1 13.63 -13.20 -8.27
CA ALA A 1 12.70 -12.54 -9.21
C ALA A 1 13.14 -12.69 -10.67
N ALA A 2 14.37 -12.34 -11.07
CA ALA A 2 14.84 -12.50 -12.45
C ALA A 2 14.75 -13.96 -12.98
N ALA A 3 15.07 -14.95 -12.13
CA ALA A 3 14.91 -16.37 -12.46
C ALA A 3 13.44 -16.80 -12.73
N LEU A 4 12.47 -15.97 -12.35
CA LEU A 4 11.04 -16.17 -12.62
C LEU A 4 10.55 -15.31 -13.80
N GLY A 5 11.46 -14.66 -14.54
CA GLY A 5 11.12 -13.85 -15.71
C GLY A 5 10.74 -12.39 -15.42
N VAL A 6 10.92 -11.91 -14.18
CA VAL A 6 10.67 -10.50 -13.85
C VAL A 6 11.81 -9.62 -14.38
N ASN A 7 11.47 -8.57 -15.15
CA ASN A 7 12.43 -7.53 -15.53
C ASN A 7 12.68 -6.61 -14.32
N ILE A 8 13.86 -6.72 -13.68
CA ILE A 8 14.17 -5.99 -12.45
C ILE A 8 14.50 -4.52 -12.73
N ASP A 9 15.04 -4.21 -13.91
CA ASP A 9 15.45 -2.85 -14.27
C ASP A 9 14.25 -1.92 -14.50
N GLU A 10 13.10 -2.50 -14.88
CA GLU A 10 11.82 -1.78 -15.07
C GLU A 10 10.87 -1.91 -13.87
N LEU A 11 11.24 -2.69 -12.84
CA LEU A 11 10.39 -2.90 -11.67
C LEU A 11 10.51 -1.71 -10.70
N LEU A 12 9.43 -0.95 -10.56
CA LEU A 12 9.32 0.06 -9.51
C LEU A 12 9.20 -0.62 -8.14
N LEU A 13 10.09 -0.27 -7.22
CA LEU A 13 10.10 -0.75 -5.83
C LEU A 13 9.86 0.43 -4.88
N SER A 14 8.94 0.24 -3.93
CA SER A 14 8.71 1.17 -2.84
C SER A 14 8.73 0.43 -1.50
N GLN A 15 9.45 0.97 -0.52
CA GLN A 15 9.48 0.47 0.86
C GLN A 15 8.93 1.58 1.77
N PRO A 16 7.61 1.57 2.03
CA PRO A 16 6.99 2.61 2.83
C PRO A 16 7.28 2.43 4.33
N ASP A 17 7.36 3.55 5.04
CA ASP A 17 7.52 3.63 6.48
C ASP A 17 6.21 3.36 7.24
N SER A 18 5.04 3.47 6.59
CA SER A 18 3.74 3.16 7.19
C SER A 18 2.73 2.63 6.16
N GLY A 19 1.66 2.00 6.66
CA GLY A 19 0.56 1.50 5.83
C GLY A 19 -0.13 2.60 5.03
N GLU A 20 -0.34 3.78 5.64
CA GLU A 20 -0.93 4.93 4.96
C GLU A 20 -0.05 5.43 3.82
N GLN A 21 1.26 5.56 4.06
CA GLN A 21 2.20 5.99 3.04
C GLN A 21 2.24 5.00 1.87
N GLY A 22 2.27 3.70 2.16
CA GLY A 22 2.24 2.65 1.14
C GLY A 22 0.99 2.72 0.25
N LEU A 23 -0.18 2.88 0.86
CA LEU A 23 -1.46 2.98 0.14
C LEU A 23 -1.59 4.30 -0.63
N GLU A 24 -0.98 5.39 -0.14
CA GLU A 24 -0.93 6.66 -0.85
C GLU A 24 -0.03 6.59 -2.09
N ILE A 25 1.15 5.95 -1.98
CA ILE A 25 2.05 5.71 -3.12
C ILE A 25 1.35 4.87 -4.19
N ALA A 26 0.70 3.77 -3.78
CA ALA A 26 -0.09 2.94 -4.69
C ALA A 26 -1.18 3.76 -5.39
N GLY A 27 -1.91 4.60 -4.64
CA GLY A 27 -2.93 5.48 -5.21
C GLY A 27 -2.39 6.47 -6.22
N LYS A 28 -1.24 7.11 -5.94
CA LYS A 28 -0.59 8.04 -6.88
C LYS A 28 -0.15 7.35 -8.18
N LEU A 29 0.37 6.12 -8.08
CA LEU A 29 0.76 5.33 -9.24
C LEU A 29 -0.47 4.98 -10.09
N ILE A 30 -1.57 4.53 -9.46
CA ILE A 30 -2.83 4.25 -10.16
C ILE A 30 -3.39 5.50 -10.82
N ASP A 31 -3.48 6.62 -10.07
CA ASP A 31 -4.01 7.89 -10.57
C ASP A 31 -3.19 8.45 -11.75
N SER A 32 -1.89 8.12 -11.82
CA SER A 32 -1.01 8.54 -12.91
C SER A 32 -1.25 7.78 -14.23
N GLY A 33 -1.85 6.59 -14.16
CA GLY A 33 -2.00 5.68 -15.31
C GLY A 33 -0.67 5.16 -15.88
N ALA A 34 0.46 5.39 -15.19
CA ALA A 34 1.79 5.02 -15.67
C ALA A 34 2.18 3.56 -15.37
N VAL A 35 1.34 2.82 -14.63
CA VAL A 35 1.57 1.42 -14.26
C VAL A 35 0.35 0.57 -14.59
N ASP A 36 0.60 -0.62 -15.15
CA ASP A 36 -0.46 -1.59 -15.46
C ASP A 36 -0.80 -2.49 -14.26
N LEU A 37 0.15 -2.71 -13.35
CA LEU A 37 0.01 -3.60 -12.21
C LEU A 37 0.72 -3.03 -10.98
N VAL A 38 0.03 -3.05 -9.84
CA VAL A 38 0.59 -2.74 -8.53
C VAL A 38 0.40 -3.95 -7.62
N VAL A 39 1.48 -4.37 -6.96
CA VAL A 39 1.46 -5.46 -5.98
C VAL A 39 1.79 -4.88 -4.60
N VAL A 40 0.97 -5.23 -3.61
CA VAL A 40 1.21 -4.89 -2.20
C VAL A 40 1.60 -6.17 -1.48
N ASP A 41 2.86 -6.25 -1.07
CA ASP A 41 3.40 -7.35 -0.29
C ASP A 41 3.85 -6.82 1.09
N SER A 42 3.03 -6.90 2.14
CA SER A 42 1.70 -7.54 2.24
C SER A 42 0.75 -6.71 3.10
N VAL A 43 -0.54 -7.06 3.13
CA VAL A 43 -1.55 -6.38 3.96
C VAL A 43 -1.20 -6.43 5.45
N ALA A 44 -0.62 -7.55 5.93
CA ALA A 44 -0.20 -7.69 7.33
C ALA A 44 0.92 -6.71 7.71
N ALA A 45 1.76 -6.32 6.73
CA ALA A 45 2.84 -5.35 6.93
C ALA A 45 2.39 -3.89 6.75
N LEU A 46 1.14 -3.62 6.36
CA LEU A 46 0.57 -2.28 6.33
C LEU A 46 0.18 -1.85 7.75
N VAL A 47 1.19 -1.49 8.55
CA VAL A 47 1.02 -1.04 9.93
C VAL A 47 0.67 0.46 9.94
N PRO A 48 -0.44 0.87 10.57
CA PRO A 48 -0.79 2.28 10.70
C PRO A 48 0.31 3.07 11.41
N ARG A 49 0.54 4.32 11.00
CA ARG A 49 1.58 5.17 11.60
C ARG A 49 1.44 5.30 13.12
N ALA A 50 0.21 5.45 13.61
CA ALA A 50 -0.04 5.55 15.06
C ALA A 50 0.35 4.26 15.83
N GLU A 51 0.30 3.09 15.19
CA GLU A 51 0.75 1.83 15.80
C GLU A 51 2.28 1.70 15.75
N ILE A 52 2.94 2.24 14.73
CA ILE A 52 4.41 2.32 14.64
C ILE A 52 5.00 3.28 15.68
N ASP A 53 4.34 4.42 15.88
CA ASP A 53 4.78 5.46 16.81
C ASP A 53 4.38 5.15 18.28
N GLY A 54 3.50 4.17 18.50
CA GLY A 54 3.04 3.72 19.81
C GLY A 54 3.93 2.65 20.44
N ASP A 55 3.62 2.24 21.67
CA ASP A 55 4.35 1.20 22.36
C ASP A 55 3.78 -0.20 22.08
N ILE A 56 4.63 -1.22 22.15
CA ILE A 56 4.20 -2.62 22.01
C ILE A 56 3.23 -2.96 23.15
N GLY A 57 2.00 -3.30 22.80
CA GLY A 57 0.92 -3.62 23.74
C GLY A 57 -0.16 -2.53 23.83
N ASP A 58 0.06 -1.37 23.20
CA ASP A 58 -0.96 -0.33 23.11
C ASP A 58 -2.16 -0.78 22.27
N SER A 59 -3.35 -0.40 22.74
CA SER A 59 -4.60 -0.82 22.11
C SER A 59 -4.97 0.10 20.95
N HIS A 60 -4.76 -0.40 19.73
CA HIS A 60 -5.13 0.29 18.49
C HIS A 60 -6.38 -0.34 17.84
N VAL A 61 -7.47 -0.45 18.61
CA VAL A 61 -8.66 -1.22 18.21
C VAL A 61 -9.20 -0.78 16.84
N GLY A 62 -9.16 -1.71 15.87
CA GLY A 62 -9.72 -1.54 14.54
C GLY A 62 -9.03 -0.50 13.67
N LEU A 63 -7.84 -0.01 14.04
CA LEU A 63 -7.15 1.05 13.30
C LEU A 63 -6.80 0.61 11.88
N GLN A 64 -6.17 -0.56 11.73
CA GLN A 64 -5.85 -1.14 10.43
C GLN A 64 -7.09 -1.36 9.56
N ALA A 65 -8.19 -1.88 10.14
CA ALA A 65 -9.44 -2.10 9.41
C ALA A 65 -10.06 -0.79 8.89
N ARG A 66 -10.01 0.30 9.68
CA ARG A 66 -10.49 1.62 9.24
C ARG A 66 -9.61 2.20 8.13
N MET A 67 -8.28 2.13 8.29
CA MET A 67 -7.33 2.57 7.28
C MET A 67 -7.59 1.85 5.94
N MET A 68 -7.66 0.52 5.98
CA MET A 68 -7.95 -0.30 4.79
C MET A 68 -9.32 0.04 4.17
N SER A 69 -10.37 0.20 4.97
CA SER A 69 -11.70 0.55 4.45
C SER A 69 -11.71 1.89 3.72
N GLN A 70 -10.95 2.88 4.23
CA GLN A 70 -10.82 4.18 3.58
C GLN A 70 -9.98 4.09 2.30
N ALA A 71 -8.85 3.39 2.37
CA ALA A 71 -7.95 3.22 1.23
C ALA A 71 -8.62 2.45 0.10
N MET A 72 -9.25 1.30 0.37
CA MET A 72 -9.94 0.51 -0.64
C MET A 72 -11.04 1.31 -1.33
N ARG A 73 -11.83 2.08 -0.58
CA ARG A 73 -12.86 2.96 -1.17
C ARG A 73 -12.26 3.97 -2.15
N LYS A 74 -11.11 4.58 -1.81
CA LYS A 74 -10.42 5.54 -2.69
C LYS A 74 -9.82 4.83 -3.91
N LEU A 75 -9.07 3.76 -3.69
CA LEU A 75 -8.37 3.01 -4.73
C LEU A 75 -9.35 2.38 -5.74
N SER A 76 -10.44 1.76 -5.28
CA SER A 76 -11.48 1.22 -6.18
C SER A 76 -12.10 2.29 -7.07
N ALA A 77 -12.24 3.52 -6.57
CA ALA A 77 -12.77 4.63 -7.37
C ALA A 77 -11.76 5.14 -8.42
N SER A 78 -10.46 5.07 -8.13
CA SER A 78 -9.39 5.43 -9.07
C SER A 78 -9.17 4.35 -10.13
N ILE A 79 -9.08 3.08 -9.73
CA ILE A 79 -8.86 1.93 -10.62
C ILE A 79 -9.96 1.83 -11.69
N ASN A 80 -11.22 2.10 -11.35
CA ASN A 80 -12.32 2.04 -12.32
C ASN A 80 -12.29 3.14 -13.40
N LYS A 81 -11.41 4.14 -13.29
CA LYS A 81 -11.30 5.24 -14.26
C LYS A 81 -10.18 5.04 -15.27
N THR A 82 -9.31 4.06 -15.05
CA THR A 82 -8.13 3.68 -15.85
C THR A 82 -8.39 2.34 -16.50
#